data_AF-A0A3M2SSK6-F1
#
_entry.id   AF-A0A3M2SSK6-F1
#
_cell.length_a   1.000
_cell.length_b   1.000
_cell.length_c   1.000
_cell.angle_alpha   90.00
_cell.angle_beta   90.00
_cell.angle_gamma   90.00
#
_symmetry.space_group_name_H-M   'P 1'
#
loop_
_entity.id
_entity.type
_entity.pdbx_description
1 polymer ?
#
loop_
_entity_poly.entity_id
_entity_poly.type
_entity_poly.pdbx_seq_one_letter_code
_entity_poly.pdbx_strand_id
1 'polypeptide(L)'
;MVDLSRVLGERYGPWLSKLFLIGFFAASFSSLIGVWNGVSLMFADFMGHVQGKPHAHPDRLAGGRYYRAYIVWLTIPPMAMLFLGQPVLLILAYGVLGALFMPFMSVTLLWILNTDRVPAEWRNKPLTNILL
;
A
#
# COMPACT_ATOMS: atom_id res chain seq x y z
N MET A 1 -3.41 10.70 19.83
CA MET A 1 -2.19 11.23 19.15
C MET A 1 -1.71 12.52 19.81
N VAL A 2 -2.57 13.52 20.03
CA VAL A 2 -2.21 14.77 20.75
C VAL A 2 -1.81 14.49 22.22
N ASP A 3 -2.46 13.54 22.88
CA ASP A 3 -2.10 13.17 24.26
C ASP A 3 -0.68 12.60 24.40
N LEU A 4 -0.20 11.85 23.39
CA LEU A 4 1.15 11.27 23.41
C LEU A 4 2.22 12.37 23.26
N SER A 5 1.95 13.37 22.42
CA SER A 5 2.83 14.55 22.29
C SER A 5 2.87 15.40 23.56
N ARG A 6 1.80 15.41 24.36
CA ARG A 6 1.72 16.10 25.66
C ARG A 6 2.53 15.36 26.72
N VAL A 7 2.39 14.04 26.79
CA VAL A 7 3.18 13.17 27.68
C VAL A 7 4.68 13.24 27.32
N LEU A 8 5.04 13.23 26.03
CA LEU A 8 6.44 13.42 25.61
C LEU A 8 6.96 14.81 25.96
N GLY A 9 6.13 15.85 25.82
CA GLY A 9 6.48 17.22 26.18
C GLY A 9 6.74 17.39 27.68
N GLU A 10 5.91 16.76 28.52
CA GLU A 10 6.06 16.77 29.99
C GLU A 10 7.30 15.99 30.45
N ARG A 11 7.69 14.93 29.73
CA ARG A 11 8.75 13.99 30.16
C ARG A 11 10.12 14.25 29.52
N TYR A 12 10.16 14.82 28.32
CA TYR A 12 11.37 15.03 27.53
C TYR A 12 11.49 16.45 26.96
N GLY A 13 10.56 17.34 27.30
CA GLY A 13 10.59 18.74 26.92
C GLY A 13 9.89 19.06 25.58
N PRO A 14 9.55 20.35 25.35
CA PRO A 14 8.75 20.80 24.21
C PRO A 14 9.46 20.62 22.85
N TRP A 15 10.78 20.48 22.84
CA TRP A 15 11.55 20.24 21.61
C TRP A 15 11.28 18.84 21.03
N LEU A 16 11.34 17.79 21.87
CA LEU A 16 11.13 16.42 21.42
C LEU A 16 9.68 16.19 20.95
N SER A 17 8.72 16.87 21.58
CA SER A 17 7.32 16.88 21.16
C SER A 17 7.14 17.42 19.73
N LYS A 18 7.79 18.54 19.40
CA LYS A 18 7.75 19.11 18.03
C LYS A 18 8.43 18.19 17.01
N LEU A 19 9.58 17.61 17.35
CA LEU A 19 10.27 16.66 16.48
C LEU A 19 9.42 15.41 16.21
N PHE A 20 8.77 14.87 17.26
CA PHE A 20 7.83 13.76 17.14
C PHE A 20 6.67 14.10 16.22
N LEU A 21 6.07 15.29 16.35
CA LEU A 21 4.96 15.72 15.48
C LEU A 21 5.38 15.81 14.02
N ILE A 22 6.58 16.34 13.71
CA ILE A 22 7.11 16.40 12.34
C ILE A 22 7.37 14.99 11.80
N GLY A 23 8.01 14.12 12.59
CA GLY A 23 8.27 12.74 12.19
C GLY A 23 6.99 11.94 11.96
N PHE A 24 6.02 12.08 12.86
CA PHE A 24 4.70 11.47 12.73
C PHE A 24 3.97 11.98 11.49
N PHE A 25 4.01 13.29 11.24
CA PHE A 25 3.43 13.89 10.05
C PHE A 25 4.08 13.31 8.78
N ALA A 26 5.41 13.31 8.72
CA ALA A 26 6.15 12.80 7.57
C ALA A 26 5.85 11.31 7.30
N ALA A 27 5.86 10.48 8.35
CA ALA A 27 5.56 9.05 8.24
C ALA A 27 4.10 8.80 7.79
N SER A 28 3.14 9.52 8.38
CA SER A 28 1.71 9.37 8.05
C SER A 28 1.42 9.82 6.61
N PHE A 29 1.95 10.98 6.20
CA PHE A 29 1.79 11.48 4.84
C PHE A 29 2.49 10.59 3.81
N SER A 30 3.71 10.13 4.10
CA SER A 30 4.43 9.21 3.22
C SER A 30 3.66 7.91 3.02
N SER A 31 3.11 7.34 4.09
CA SER A 31 2.28 6.12 4.01
C SER A 31 1.01 6.34 3.18
N LEU A 32 0.32 7.46 3.36
CA LEU A 32 -0.90 7.79 2.60
C LEU A 32 -0.61 7.98 1.11
N ILE A 33 0.43 8.76 0.78
CA ILE A 33 0.83 9.02 -0.62
C ILE A 33 1.30 7.73 -1.29
N GLY A 34 2.03 6.88 -0.57
CA GLY A 34 2.51 5.59 -1.08
C GLY A 34 1.39 4.69 -1.55
N VAL A 35 0.33 4.53 -0.75
CA VAL A 35 -0.85 3.73 -1.13
C VAL A 35 -1.62 4.39 -2.26
N TRP A 36 -1.84 5.70 -2.17
CA TRP A 36 -2.62 6.44 -3.15
C TRP A 36 -1.99 6.38 -4.54
N ASN A 37 -0.67 6.56 -4.64
CA ASN A 37 0.01 6.47 -5.93
C ASN A 37 0.25 5.01 -6.35
N GLY A 38 0.80 4.19 -5.46
CA GLY A 38 1.22 2.82 -5.76
C GLY A 38 0.06 1.93 -6.20
N VAL A 39 -1.00 1.84 -5.40
CA VAL A 39 -2.14 0.95 -5.70
C VAL A 39 -2.90 1.44 -6.93
N SER A 40 -3.04 2.76 -7.09
CA SER A 40 -3.72 3.33 -8.28
C SER A 40 -2.94 3.05 -9.56
N LEU A 41 -1.61 3.08 -9.52
CA LEU A 41 -0.78 2.76 -10.68
C LEU A 41 -0.83 1.26 -11.00
N MET A 42 -0.74 0.39 -9.98
CA MET A 42 -0.90 -1.06 -10.18
C MET A 42 -2.25 -1.41 -10.79
N PHE A 43 -3.33 -0.76 -10.33
CA PHE A 43 -4.65 -0.94 -10.91
C PHE A 43 -4.73 -0.43 -12.36
N ALA A 44 -4.13 0.73 -12.65
CA ALA A 44 -4.10 1.28 -14.00
C ALA A 44 -3.34 0.38 -14.99
N ASP A 45 -2.22 -0.19 -14.56
CA ASP A 45 -1.46 -1.15 -15.35
C ASP A 45 -2.22 -2.46 -15.55
N PHE A 46 -2.84 -3.01 -14.49
CA PHE A 46 -3.67 -4.21 -14.57
C PHE A 46 -4.87 -4.04 -15.52
N MET A 47 -5.67 -2.98 -15.34
CA MET A 47 -6.81 -2.68 -16.22
C MET A 47 -6.37 -2.46 -17.66
N GLY A 48 -5.24 -1.78 -17.81
CA GLY A 48 -4.57 -1.65 -19.08
C GLY A 48 -4.30 -3.01 -19.70
N HIS A 49 -3.60 -3.90 -18.97
CA HIS A 49 -3.14 -5.21 -19.41
C HIS A 49 -4.31 -6.10 -19.84
N VAL A 50 -5.36 -6.17 -19.04
CA VAL A 50 -6.60 -6.92 -19.34
C VAL A 50 -7.28 -6.41 -20.62
N GLN A 51 -7.19 -5.12 -20.91
CA GLN A 51 -7.73 -4.52 -22.15
C GLN A 51 -6.77 -4.62 -23.35
N GLY A 52 -5.64 -5.32 -23.24
CA GLY A 52 -4.70 -5.52 -24.34
C GLY A 52 -4.00 -4.25 -24.82
N LYS A 53 -4.01 -3.17 -24.04
CA LYS A 53 -3.35 -1.90 -24.41
C LYS A 53 -1.81 -2.05 -24.51
N PRO A 54 -1.08 -1.15 -25.17
CA PRO A 54 0.38 -1.09 -25.04
C PRO A 54 0.83 -0.61 -23.65
N HIS A 55 2.01 -1.01 -23.18
CA HIS A 55 2.54 -0.54 -21.88
C HIS A 55 2.72 0.97 -21.81
N ALA A 56 3.07 1.61 -22.93
CA ALA A 56 3.20 3.06 -23.02
C ALA A 56 1.87 3.81 -23.21
N HIS A 57 0.72 3.14 -23.10
CA HIS A 57 -0.57 3.78 -23.33
C HIS A 57 -0.88 4.81 -22.23
N PRO A 58 -1.27 6.06 -22.57
CA PRO A 58 -1.47 7.15 -21.60
C PRO A 58 -2.46 6.81 -20.48
N ASP A 59 -3.51 6.02 -20.77
CA ASP A 59 -4.45 5.54 -19.75
C ASP A 59 -3.85 4.67 -18.63
N ARG A 60 -2.69 4.01 -18.87
CA ARG A 60 -1.99 3.17 -17.89
C ARG A 60 -1.04 3.96 -17.00
N LEU A 61 -0.63 5.15 -17.45
CA LEU A 61 0.36 5.97 -16.78
C LEU A 61 -0.24 6.72 -15.59
N ALA A 62 0.65 7.25 -14.74
CA ALA A 62 0.25 8.15 -13.66
C ALA A 62 -0.55 9.34 -14.23
N GLY A 63 -1.76 9.55 -13.70
CA GLY A 63 -2.68 10.57 -14.19
C GLY A 63 -3.56 10.15 -15.38
N GLY A 64 -3.43 8.93 -15.90
CA GLY A 64 -4.32 8.34 -16.91
C GLY A 64 -5.74 8.09 -16.39
N ARG A 65 -6.65 7.70 -17.28
CA ARG A 65 -8.07 7.52 -16.94
C ARG A 65 -8.29 6.49 -15.81
N TYR A 66 -7.63 5.34 -15.88
CA TYR A 66 -7.81 4.28 -14.86
C TYR A 66 -7.22 4.69 -13.51
N TYR A 67 -6.07 5.38 -13.52
CA TYR A 67 -5.46 5.95 -12.32
C TYR A 67 -6.42 6.93 -11.63
N ARG A 68 -6.98 7.91 -12.36
CA ARG A 68 -7.91 8.90 -11.79
C ARG A 68 -9.19 8.26 -11.28
N ALA A 69 -9.76 7.31 -12.02
CA ALA A 69 -10.96 6.59 -11.60
C ALA A 69 -10.73 5.83 -10.29
N TYR A 70 -9.59 5.14 -10.18
CA TYR A 70 -9.24 4.40 -8.96
C TYR A 70 -8.95 5.32 -7.79
N ILE A 71 -8.33 6.49 -8.01
CA ILE A 71 -8.16 7.52 -6.99
C ILE A 71 -9.51 7.93 -6.38
N VAL A 72 -10.50 8.23 -7.23
CA VAL A 72 -11.83 8.64 -6.76
C VAL A 72 -12.51 7.48 -6.02
N TRP A 73 -12.35 6.26 -6.53
CA TRP A 73 -12.84 5.07 -5.86
C TRP A 73 -12.11 4.76 -4.55
N LEU A 74 -10.86 5.18 -4.36
CA LEU A 74 -10.15 4.98 -3.10
C LEU A 74 -10.55 6.00 -2.04
N THR A 75 -11.02 7.19 -2.43
CA THR A 75 -11.39 8.26 -1.48
C THR A 75 -12.87 8.24 -1.09
N ILE A 76 -13.78 8.01 -2.03
CA ILE A 76 -15.24 8.15 -1.78
C ILE A 76 -15.81 7.05 -0.87
N PRO A 77 -15.54 5.74 -1.08
CA PRO A 77 -16.10 4.68 -0.25
C PRO A 77 -15.69 4.76 1.22
N PRO A 78 -14.41 5.03 1.59
CA PRO A 78 -14.05 5.24 2.98
C PRO A 78 -14.80 6.42 3.61
N MET A 79 -14.97 7.54 2.88
CA MET A 79 -15.74 8.69 3.37
C MET A 79 -17.22 8.33 3.59
N ALA A 80 -17.82 7.57 2.68
CA ALA A 80 -19.19 7.09 2.84
C ALA A 80 -19.31 6.14 4.05
N MET A 81 -18.33 5.24 4.22
CA MET A 81 -18.29 4.30 5.36
C MET A 81 -18.13 4.98 6.72
N LEU A 82 -17.52 6.16 6.80
CA LEU A 82 -17.46 6.93 8.05
C LEU A 82 -18.86 7.25 8.60
N PHE A 83 -19.86 7.43 7.74
CA PHE A 83 -21.24 7.68 8.16
C PHE A 83 -21.95 6.42 8.67
N LEU A 84 -21.46 5.21 8.34
CA LEU A 84 -22.07 3.95 8.79
C LEU A 84 -21.70 3.58 10.25
N GLY A 85 -20.74 4.27 10.87
CA GLY A 85 -20.47 4.17 12.31
C GLY A 85 -20.04 2.79 12.84
N GLN A 86 -19.79 1.81 11.97
CA GLN A 86 -19.40 0.43 12.32
C GLN A 86 -17.93 0.14 11.97
N PRO A 87 -16.96 0.72 12.71
CA PRO A 87 -15.53 0.59 12.40
C PRO A 87 -15.02 -0.84 12.55
N VAL A 88 -15.65 -1.68 13.38
CA VAL A 88 -15.14 -3.01 13.74
C VAL A 88 -15.09 -3.96 12.53
N LEU A 89 -16.17 -4.07 11.76
CA LEU A 89 -16.21 -4.97 10.61
C LEU A 89 -15.22 -4.52 9.52
N LEU A 90 -15.10 -3.20 9.32
CA LEU A 90 -14.19 -2.63 8.34
C LEU A 90 -12.72 -2.87 8.70
N ILE A 91 -12.36 -2.66 9.98
CA ILE A 91 -11.00 -2.95 10.49
C ILE A 91 -10.70 -4.45 10.38
N LEU A 92 -11.66 -5.30 10.75
CA LEU A 92 -11.47 -6.76 10.67
C LEU A 92 -11.32 -7.22 9.21
N ALA A 93 -12.19 -6.77 8.32
CA ALA A 93 -12.10 -7.10 6.90
C ALA A 93 -10.78 -6.63 6.29
N TYR A 94 -10.34 -5.41 6.60
CA TYR A 94 -9.04 -4.89 6.17
C TYR A 94 -7.88 -5.72 6.76
N GLY A 95 -7.95 -6.10 8.03
CA GLY A 95 -6.95 -6.94 8.69
C GLY A 95 -6.85 -8.33 8.07
N VAL A 96 -7.98 -8.97 7.77
CA VAL A 96 -8.03 -10.28 7.11
C VAL A 96 -7.50 -10.20 5.68
N LEU A 97 -7.94 -9.21 4.89
CA LEU A 97 -7.42 -8.99 3.54
C LEU A 97 -5.91 -8.73 3.55
N GLY A 98 -5.41 -7.90 4.47
CA GLY A 98 -3.99 -7.63 4.63
C GLY A 98 -3.18 -8.86 5.07
N ALA A 99 -3.72 -9.67 5.99
CA ALA A 99 -3.09 -10.90 6.43
C ALA A 99 -3.00 -11.94 5.30
N LEU A 100 -3.98 -11.99 4.39
CA LEU A 100 -3.94 -12.84 3.19
C LEU A 100 -3.00 -12.31 2.10
N PHE A 101 -2.69 -11.02 2.10
CA PHE A 101 -1.82 -10.41 1.10
C PHE A 101 -0.38 -10.93 1.18
N MET A 102 0.17 -11.04 2.39
CA MET A 102 1.53 -11.57 2.62
C MET A 102 1.72 -13.00 2.06
N PRO A 103 0.92 -14.02 2.44
CA PRO A 103 1.08 -15.37 1.89
C PRO A 103 0.81 -15.41 0.39
N PHE A 104 -0.14 -14.63 -0.13
CA PHE A 104 -0.38 -14.52 -1.57
C PHE A 104 0.87 -14.02 -2.32
N MET A 105 1.50 -12.96 -1.82
CA MET A 105 2.74 -12.42 -2.40
C MET A 105 3.90 -13.41 -2.29
N SER A 106 4.09 -14.04 -1.13
CA SER A 106 5.15 -15.04 -0.93
C SER A 106 5.03 -16.20 -1.93
N VAL A 107 3.84 -16.81 -2.05
CA VAL A 107 3.60 -17.91 -2.98
C VAL A 107 3.81 -17.47 -4.43
N THR A 108 3.30 -16.30 -4.80
CA THR A 108 3.44 -15.78 -6.17
C THR A 108 4.89 -15.49 -6.52
N LEU A 109 5.66 -14.91 -5.61
CA LEU A 109 7.09 -14.64 -5.80
C LEU A 109 7.91 -15.92 -5.86
N LEU A 110 7.66 -16.88 -4.95
CA LEU A 110 8.28 -18.21 -5.01
C LEU A 110 8.03 -18.88 -6.35
N TRP A 111 6.81 -18.77 -6.88
CA TRP A 111 6.49 -19.35 -8.19
C TRP A 111 7.18 -18.63 -9.35
N ILE A 112 7.08 -17.29 -9.42
CA ILE A 112 7.67 -16.50 -10.51
C ILE A 112 9.20 -16.62 -10.53
N LEU A 113 9.86 -16.51 -9.37
CA LEU A 113 11.32 -16.54 -9.26
C LEU A 113 11.94 -17.93 -9.42
N ASN A 114 11.14 -18.98 -9.38
CA ASN A 114 11.58 -20.34 -9.70
C ASN A 114 11.26 -20.76 -11.14
N THR A 115 10.64 -19.91 -11.95
CA THR A 115 10.29 -20.20 -13.36
C THR A 115 11.39 -19.75 -14.34
N ASP A 116 11.41 -20.30 -15.55
CA ASP A 116 12.36 -19.95 -16.64
C ASP A 116 12.20 -18.51 -17.18
N ARG A 117 11.21 -17.76 -16.68
CA ARG A 117 10.99 -16.34 -17.00
C ARG A 117 12.01 -15.41 -16.33
N VAL A 118 12.79 -15.92 -15.37
CA VAL A 118 13.78 -15.17 -14.61
C VAL A 118 15.17 -15.75 -14.91
N PRO A 119 16.18 -14.92 -15.27
CA PRO A 119 17.53 -15.41 -15.53
C PRO A 119 18.10 -16.16 -14.33
N ALA A 120 18.90 -17.20 -14.57
CA ALA A 120 19.35 -18.15 -13.55
C ALA A 120 20.06 -17.50 -12.34
N GLU A 121 20.72 -16.37 -12.54
CA GLU A 121 21.38 -15.56 -11.50
C GLU A 121 20.42 -14.90 -10.50
N TRP A 122 19.16 -14.65 -10.88
CA TRP A 122 18.14 -14.00 -10.04
C TRP A 122 17.09 -14.97 -9.50
N ARG A 123 17.26 -16.28 -9.73
CA ARG A 123 16.36 -17.32 -9.21
C ARG A 123 16.57 -17.51 -7.71
N ASN A 124 15.52 -17.95 -7.03
CA ASN A 124 15.62 -18.24 -5.60
C ASN A 124 16.63 -19.37 -5.33
N LYS A 125 17.50 -19.14 -4.35
CA LYS A 125 18.42 -20.16 -3.84
C LYS A 125 17.65 -21.13 -2.93
N PRO A 126 18.17 -22.35 -2.69
CA PRO A 126 17.52 -23.34 -1.82
C PRO A 126 17.19 -22.79 -0.43
N LEU A 127 18.06 -21.96 0.15
CA LEU A 127 17.81 -21.29 1.43
C LEU A 127 16.61 -20.33 1.39
N THR A 128 16.47 -19.56 0.31
CA THR A 128 15.35 -18.64 0.12
C THR A 128 14.03 -19.39 -0.04
N ASN A 129 14.03 -20.54 -0.74
CA ASN A 129 12.83 -21.37 -0.90
C ASN A 129 12.38 -22.08 0.39
N ILE A 130 13.26 -22.24 1.39
CA ILE A 130 12.93 -22.87 2.68
C ILE A 130 12.47 -21.84 3.73
N LEU A 131 13.00 -20.62 3.67
CA LEU A 131 12.73 -19.56 4.64
C LEU A 131 11.46 -18.73 4.34
N LEU A 132 11.03 -18.68 3.08
CA LEU A 132 9.80 -18.01 2.61
C LEU A 132 8.60 -18.96 2.65
#